data_AF-A0A705NUA7-F1
#
_entry.id   AF-A0A705NUA7-F1
#
_cell.length_a   1.000
_cell.length_b   1.000
_cell.length_c   1.000
_cell.angle_alpha   90.00
_cell.angle_beta   90.00
_cell.angle_gamma   90.00
#
_symmetry.space_group_name_H-M   'P 1'
#
loop_
_entity.id
_entity.type
_entity.pdbx_description
1 polymer ?
#
loop_
_entity_poly.entity_id
_entity_poly.type
_entity_poly.pdbx_seq_one_letter_code
_entity_poly.pdbx_strand_id
1 'polypeptide(L)'
;MFKLKLLSISTIFILAGCVSLAPEYQRPAAPVPQQFSLSRNSLTPAVNGYQDTGWRNFFVDPQVTRLITEALNNNRDLRMAALKVEEARAQFNVTDADRYPQLNASSGITYSGGLKGDKPTTQEYDAGLELSYELDFFGKLKNMSDADRQNYFASEEARRDVHILLVSNVSQSYFSQQLAYEQLRIARETLKNYQQSYAFVEQQLVTGSTNVLALEQARGQIESTRAEIAKREGDLAQANNALQLVLGTYRALPSEKGMKGGEIAPVKLPPNLSSQILLQRPDIMEAEYQLKAADANIGAARAAFFPSITLTSGLSASSTELSSLFTSGSGMWNFIPKIEIP
;
A
#
# COMPACT_ATOMS: atom_id res chain seq x y z
N MET A 1 -18.17 -55.75 20.65
CA MET A 1 -16.92 -55.06 21.08
C MET A 1 -16.15 -54.36 19.95
N PHE A 2 -16.23 -54.78 18.68
CA PHE A 2 -15.52 -54.11 17.56
C PHE A 2 -16.08 -52.72 17.16
N LYS A 3 -17.39 -52.50 17.27
CA LYS A 3 -18.03 -51.22 16.87
C LYS A 3 -17.69 -50.03 17.77
N LEU A 4 -17.39 -50.25 19.05
CA LEU A 4 -17.01 -49.16 19.97
C LEU A 4 -15.57 -48.67 19.71
N LYS A 5 -14.65 -49.56 19.31
CA LYS A 5 -13.25 -49.21 18.99
C LYS A 5 -13.10 -48.43 17.68
N LEU A 6 -13.90 -48.73 16.65
CA LEU A 6 -13.92 -47.92 15.41
C LEU A 6 -14.41 -46.49 15.67
N LEU A 7 -15.39 -46.32 16.57
CA LEU A 7 -15.90 -45.00 16.94
C LEU A 7 -14.83 -44.16 17.64
N SER A 8 -13.99 -44.77 18.49
CA SER A 8 -12.94 -44.05 19.23
C SER A 8 -11.77 -43.60 18.35
N ILE A 9 -11.39 -44.43 17.36
CA ILE A 9 -10.34 -44.10 16.38
C ILE A 9 -10.79 -42.96 15.47
N SER A 10 -12.06 -42.97 15.05
CA SER A 10 -12.62 -41.90 14.23
C SER A 10 -12.66 -40.56 14.98
N THR A 11 -12.98 -40.55 16.28
CA THR A 11 -12.96 -39.33 17.10
C THR A 11 -11.55 -38.77 17.31
N ILE A 12 -10.52 -39.62 17.43
CA ILE A 12 -9.11 -39.19 17.56
C ILE A 12 -8.61 -38.57 16.24
N PHE A 13 -8.97 -39.14 15.08
CA PHE A 13 -8.63 -38.56 13.78
C PHE A 13 -9.33 -37.21 13.54
N ILE A 14 -10.53 -37.01 14.09
CA ILE A 14 -11.26 -35.73 14.00
C ILE A 14 -10.65 -34.66 14.94
N LEU A 15 -10.09 -35.05 16.09
CA LEU A 15 -9.41 -34.10 17.00
C LEU A 15 -7.95 -33.81 16.62
N ALA A 16 -7.30 -34.66 15.84
CA ALA A 16 -5.93 -34.45 15.35
C ALA A 16 -5.86 -33.69 14.00
N GLY A 17 -7.02 -33.39 13.38
CA GLY A 17 -7.11 -32.68 12.10
C GLY A 17 -6.87 -31.19 12.28
N CYS A 18 -5.76 -30.70 11.72
CA CYS A 18 -5.30 -29.31 11.62
C CYS A 18 -4.46 -28.79 12.80
N VAL A 19 -3.29 -29.38 13.01
CA VAL A 19 -2.22 -28.74 13.80
C VAL A 19 -1.49 -27.75 12.91
N SER A 20 -1.74 -26.44 13.10
CA SER A 20 -0.78 -25.44 12.61
C SER A 20 0.40 -25.35 13.57
N LEU A 21 1.61 -25.40 13.03
CA LEU A 21 2.86 -25.27 13.78
C LEU A 21 3.32 -23.81 13.93
N ALA A 22 2.52 -22.84 13.47
CA ALA A 22 2.79 -21.42 13.66
C ALA A 22 2.69 -21.04 15.15
N PRO A 23 3.58 -20.16 15.65
CA PRO A 23 3.45 -19.62 16.99
C PRO A 23 2.16 -18.80 17.13
N GLU A 24 1.62 -18.75 18.35
CA GLU A 24 0.50 -17.87 18.66
C GLU A 24 0.98 -16.40 18.65
N TYR A 25 0.21 -15.54 17.97
CA TYR A 25 0.54 -14.12 17.88
C TYR A 25 0.51 -13.47 19.26
N GLN A 26 1.62 -12.84 19.63
CA GLN A 26 1.72 -12.00 20.82
C GLN A 26 2.13 -10.60 20.41
N ARG A 27 1.30 -9.62 20.78
CA ARG A 27 1.63 -8.22 20.50
C ARG A 27 2.90 -7.83 21.27
N PRO A 28 3.94 -7.28 20.59
CA PRO A 28 5.13 -6.80 21.27
C PRO A 28 4.81 -5.72 22.30
N ALA A 29 5.61 -5.65 23.36
CA ALA A 29 5.52 -4.56 24.33
C ALA A 29 5.77 -3.22 23.62
N ALA A 30 4.96 -2.20 23.95
CA ALA A 30 5.06 -0.90 23.30
C ALA A 30 6.44 -0.25 23.58
N PRO A 31 7.22 0.13 22.55
CA PRO A 31 8.56 0.70 22.73
C PRO A 31 8.54 2.20 23.06
N VAL A 32 7.40 2.73 23.51
CA VAL A 32 7.17 4.15 23.74
C VAL A 32 6.53 4.38 25.11
N PRO A 33 6.68 5.57 25.71
CA PRO A 33 5.95 5.93 26.93
C PRO A 33 4.44 5.77 26.76
N GLN A 34 3.72 5.51 27.85
CA GLN A 34 2.26 5.34 27.82
C GLN A 34 1.50 6.63 27.47
N GLN A 35 2.11 7.80 27.63
CA GLN A 35 1.50 9.11 27.38
C GLN A 35 2.46 9.99 26.56
N PHE A 36 1.92 10.86 25.71
CA PHE A 36 2.71 11.77 24.86
C PHE A 36 3.42 12.89 25.64
N SER A 37 2.88 13.29 26.78
CA SER A 37 3.51 14.28 27.65
C SER A 37 3.27 13.93 29.13
N LEU A 38 4.31 14.11 29.94
CA LEU A 38 4.23 14.10 31.41
C LEU A 38 3.81 15.48 31.96
N SER A 39 3.86 16.54 31.14
CA SER A 39 3.49 17.89 31.55
C SER A 39 1.96 18.06 31.50
N ARG A 40 1.36 18.23 32.69
CA ARG A 40 -0.06 18.56 32.86
C ARG A 40 -0.33 19.98 32.36
N ASN A 41 -0.44 20.18 31.05
CA ASN A 41 -1.00 21.42 30.52
C ASN A 41 -2.52 21.39 30.71
N SER A 42 -2.98 22.00 31.80
CA SER A 42 -4.39 22.10 32.23
C SER A 42 -5.22 23.12 31.42
N LEU A 43 -4.69 23.65 30.32
CA LEU A 43 -5.29 24.75 29.56
C LEU A 43 -6.34 24.30 28.53
N THR A 44 -6.63 23.00 28.42
CA THR A 44 -7.67 22.48 27.52
C THR A 44 -8.60 21.51 28.24
N PRO A 45 -9.93 21.60 28.05
CA PRO A 45 -10.87 20.64 28.61
C PRO A 45 -10.52 19.23 28.12
N ALA A 46 -10.31 18.31 29.06
CA ALA A 46 -10.02 16.92 28.72
C ALA A 46 -11.23 16.28 28.03
N VAL A 47 -11.06 15.88 26.77
CA VAL A 47 -12.03 15.05 26.05
C VAL A 47 -11.69 13.59 26.38
N ASN A 48 -12.62 12.86 27.00
CA ASN A 48 -12.46 11.42 27.20
C ASN A 48 -12.58 10.70 25.85
N GLY A 49 -11.54 9.94 25.48
CA GLY A 49 -11.51 9.16 24.25
C GLY A 49 -11.42 10.03 23.00
N TYR A 50 -10.21 10.47 22.64
CA TYR A 50 -9.99 11.13 21.35
C TYR A 50 -10.19 10.13 20.22
N GLN A 51 -11.14 10.42 19.33
CA GLN A 51 -11.26 9.79 18.02
C GLN A 51 -11.17 10.87 16.95
N ASP A 52 -10.48 10.53 15.86
CA ASP A 52 -10.43 11.40 14.69
C ASP A 52 -11.84 11.54 14.10
N THR A 53 -12.29 12.78 13.93
CA THR A 53 -13.59 13.12 13.31
C THR A 53 -13.56 12.99 11.79
N GLY A 54 -12.40 12.68 11.21
CA GLY A 54 -12.17 12.58 9.77
C GLY A 54 -11.86 13.92 9.12
N TRP A 55 -11.12 13.87 8.00
CA TRP A 55 -10.56 15.06 7.34
C TRP A 55 -11.61 16.08 6.89
N ARG A 56 -12.83 15.66 6.57
CA ARG A 56 -13.94 16.56 6.17
C ARG A 56 -14.39 17.50 7.30
N ASN A 57 -14.25 17.06 8.55
CA ASN A 57 -14.57 17.88 9.72
C ASN A 57 -13.36 18.69 10.20
N PHE A 58 -12.15 18.25 9.85
CA PHE A 58 -10.89 18.94 10.16
C PHE A 58 -10.68 20.17 9.27
N PHE A 59 -10.95 20.06 7.97
CA PHE A 59 -10.81 21.17 7.03
C PHE A 59 -12.12 21.96 6.91
N VAL A 60 -12.10 23.21 7.38
CA VAL A 60 -13.26 24.12 7.32
C VAL A 60 -13.36 24.77 5.93
N ASP A 61 -12.23 24.97 5.25
CA ASP A 61 -12.22 25.56 3.92
C ASP A 61 -12.86 24.61 2.86
N PRO A 62 -13.95 25.02 2.17
CA PRO A 62 -14.55 24.19 1.12
C PRO A 62 -13.63 23.98 -0.10
N GLN A 63 -12.67 24.89 -0.35
CA GLN A 63 -11.74 24.77 -1.46
C GLN A 63 -10.78 23.59 -1.25
N VAL A 64 -10.13 23.51 -0.08
CA VAL A 64 -9.23 22.38 0.21
C VAL A 64 -9.98 21.06 0.22
N THR A 65 -11.22 21.05 0.75
CA THR A 65 -12.07 19.85 0.75
C THR A 65 -12.40 19.36 -0.67
N ARG A 66 -12.66 20.29 -1.60
CA ARG A 66 -12.88 19.98 -3.01
C ARG A 66 -11.62 19.43 -3.67
N LEU A 67 -10.46 20.05 -3.42
CA LEU A 67 -9.17 19.61 -3.96
C LEU A 67 -8.78 18.22 -3.46
N ILE A 68 -8.96 17.94 -2.16
CA ILE A 68 -8.75 16.60 -1.59
C ILE A 68 -9.65 15.59 -2.31
N THR A 69 -10.95 15.90 -2.47
CA THR A 69 -11.88 15.02 -3.18
C THR A 69 -11.45 14.76 -4.62
N GLU A 70 -10.93 15.77 -5.31
CA GLU A 70 -10.40 15.62 -6.67
C GLU A 70 -9.15 14.74 -6.71
N ALA A 71 -8.21 14.94 -5.78
CA ALA A 71 -7.00 14.13 -5.66
C ALA A 71 -7.32 12.66 -5.38
N LEU A 72 -8.25 12.37 -4.46
CA LEU A 72 -8.65 11.00 -4.12
C LEU A 72 -9.19 10.21 -5.33
N ASN A 73 -9.71 10.91 -6.34
CA ASN A 73 -10.23 10.28 -7.56
C ASN A 73 -9.20 10.16 -8.69
N ASN A 74 -8.16 11.00 -8.72
CA ASN A 74 -7.28 11.13 -9.89
C ASN A 74 -5.79 10.91 -9.61
N ASN A 75 -5.36 10.96 -8.34
CA ASN A 75 -3.97 10.81 -7.97
C ASN A 75 -3.44 9.41 -8.35
N ARG A 76 -2.25 9.38 -8.95
CA ARG A 76 -1.65 8.16 -9.50
C ARG A 76 -1.02 7.27 -8.43
N ASP A 77 -0.47 7.84 -7.37
CA ASP A 77 0.13 7.08 -6.28
C ASP A 77 -0.93 6.31 -5.48
N LEU A 78 -2.08 6.95 -5.19
CA LEU A 78 -3.20 6.27 -4.56
C LEU A 78 -3.78 5.15 -5.45
N ARG A 79 -3.86 5.39 -6.77
CA ARG A 79 -4.28 4.35 -7.72
C ARG A 79 -3.30 3.18 -7.76
N MET A 80 -1.99 3.45 -7.75
CA MET A 80 -0.97 2.41 -7.67
C MET A 80 -1.07 1.61 -6.37
N ALA A 81 -1.29 2.28 -5.24
CA ALA A 81 -1.51 1.60 -3.95
C ALA A 81 -2.75 0.70 -3.99
N ALA A 82 -3.85 1.14 -4.62
CA ALA A 82 -5.03 0.30 -4.80
C ALA A 82 -4.77 -0.94 -5.67
N LEU A 83 -4.00 -0.79 -6.76
CA LEU A 83 -3.62 -1.92 -7.63
C LEU A 83 -2.71 -2.92 -6.91
N LYS A 84 -1.80 -2.45 -6.05
CA LYS A 84 -0.97 -3.34 -5.21
C LYS A 84 -1.79 -4.19 -4.23
N VAL A 85 -2.93 -3.68 -3.76
CA VAL A 85 -3.87 -4.47 -2.94
C VAL A 85 -4.50 -5.59 -3.77
N GLU A 86 -4.88 -5.31 -5.01
CA GLU A 86 -5.42 -6.32 -5.92
C GLU A 86 -4.37 -7.36 -6.29
N GLU A 87 -3.12 -6.95 -6.53
CA GLU A 87 -1.97 -7.83 -6.75
C GLU A 87 -1.75 -8.76 -5.54
N ALA A 88 -1.69 -8.21 -4.32
CA ALA A 88 -1.52 -8.99 -3.10
C ALA A 88 -2.69 -9.97 -2.88
N ARG A 89 -3.93 -9.57 -3.20
CA ARG A 89 -5.10 -10.47 -3.16
C ARG A 89 -4.96 -11.60 -4.18
N ALA A 90 -4.53 -11.30 -5.40
CA ALA A 90 -4.32 -12.30 -6.44
C ALA A 90 -3.23 -13.29 -6.04
N GLN A 91 -2.12 -12.80 -5.47
CA GLN A 91 -1.05 -13.63 -4.94
C GLN A 91 -1.55 -14.57 -3.83
N PHE A 92 -2.32 -14.05 -2.87
CA PHE A 92 -2.98 -14.88 -1.85
C PHE A 92 -3.84 -15.98 -2.48
N ASN A 93 -4.66 -15.66 -3.49
CA ASN A 93 -5.50 -16.66 -4.16
C ASN A 93 -4.68 -17.73 -4.90
N VAL A 94 -3.54 -17.37 -5.49
CA VAL A 94 -2.63 -18.33 -6.13
C VAL A 94 -2.05 -19.29 -5.09
N THR A 95 -1.51 -18.75 -3.99
CA THR A 95 -0.95 -19.58 -2.90
C THR A 95 -2.03 -20.41 -2.19
N ASP A 96 -3.25 -19.92 -2.07
CA ASP A 96 -4.37 -20.69 -1.50
C ASP A 96 -4.83 -21.81 -2.45
N ALA A 97 -4.73 -21.61 -3.77
CA ALA A 97 -5.08 -22.63 -4.77
C ALA A 97 -4.19 -23.87 -4.69
N ASP A 98 -2.92 -23.72 -4.28
CA ASP A 98 -1.99 -24.84 -4.08
C ASP A 98 -2.46 -25.83 -3.00
N ARG A 99 -3.40 -25.42 -2.14
CA ARG A 99 -4.01 -26.28 -1.11
C ARG A 99 -5.10 -27.20 -1.66
N TYR A 100 -5.45 -27.09 -2.93
CA TYR A 100 -6.53 -27.87 -3.56
C TYR A 100 -5.97 -28.83 -4.60
N PRO A 101 -6.70 -29.91 -4.93
CA PRO A 101 -6.28 -30.85 -5.98
C PRO A 101 -6.12 -30.15 -7.34
N GLN A 102 -5.03 -30.45 -8.02
CA GLN A 102 -4.76 -29.98 -9.37
C GLN A 102 -5.03 -31.09 -10.38
N LEU A 103 -5.80 -30.78 -11.42
CA LEU A 103 -6.05 -31.68 -12.55
C LEU A 103 -5.35 -31.13 -13.79
N ASN A 104 -4.34 -31.84 -14.27
CA ASN A 104 -3.58 -31.47 -15.45
C ASN A 104 -3.78 -32.50 -16.56
N ALA A 105 -3.76 -32.03 -17.81
CA ALA A 105 -3.75 -32.87 -18.99
C ALA A 105 -2.40 -32.76 -19.68
N SER A 106 -1.80 -33.89 -20.03
CA SER A 106 -0.53 -33.95 -20.76
C SER A 106 -0.69 -34.83 -21.98
N SER A 107 0.05 -34.52 -23.04
CA SER A 107 0.16 -35.36 -24.22
C SER A 107 1.57 -35.25 -24.80
N GLY A 108 2.16 -36.36 -25.17
CA GLY A 108 3.53 -36.44 -25.66
C GLY A 108 3.63 -37.36 -26.87
N ILE A 109 4.66 -37.10 -27.69
CA ILE A 109 5.08 -38.01 -28.75
C ILE A 109 6.59 -38.18 -28.62
N THR A 110 7.02 -39.41 -28.46
CA THR A 110 8.43 -39.77 -28.32
C THR A 110 8.86 -40.57 -29.52
N TYR A 111 9.93 -40.12 -30.19
CA TYR A 111 10.62 -40.88 -31.24
C TYR A 111 11.99 -41.29 -30.71
N SER A 112 12.30 -42.59 -30.79
CA SER A 112 13.59 -43.11 -30.38
C SER A 112 14.15 -44.08 -31.43
N GLY A 113 15.46 -44.04 -31.67
CA GLY A 113 16.12 -44.85 -32.69
C GLY A 113 17.62 -45.01 -32.40
N GLY A 114 18.23 -46.03 -32.99
CA GLY A 114 19.66 -46.31 -32.80
C GLY A 114 20.55 -45.47 -33.72
N LEU A 115 21.65 -44.94 -33.19
CA LEU A 115 22.64 -44.18 -33.97
C LEU A 115 23.60 -45.06 -34.80
N LYS A 116 23.62 -46.39 -34.56
CA LYS A 116 24.50 -47.35 -35.22
C LYS A 116 23.80 -48.71 -35.40
N GLY A 117 23.94 -49.29 -36.58
CA GLY A 117 23.23 -50.52 -36.99
C GLY A 117 21.82 -50.23 -37.48
N ASP A 118 21.20 -51.24 -38.10
CA ASP A 118 19.82 -51.14 -38.62
C ASP A 118 18.82 -51.33 -37.46
N LYS A 119 18.60 -50.25 -36.70
CA LYS A 119 17.63 -50.22 -35.59
C LYS A 119 16.42 -49.39 -35.99
N PRO A 120 15.22 -49.98 -36.12
CA PRO A 120 14.03 -49.23 -36.54
C PRO A 120 13.70 -48.12 -35.53
N THR A 121 13.10 -47.04 -36.04
CA THR A 121 12.59 -45.96 -35.19
C THR A 121 11.35 -46.45 -34.46
N THR A 122 11.37 -46.36 -33.13
CA THR A 122 10.21 -46.55 -32.27
C THR A 122 9.51 -45.21 -32.08
N GLN A 123 8.19 -45.22 -32.21
CA GLN A 123 7.33 -44.07 -31.93
C GLN A 123 6.36 -44.46 -30.81
N GLU A 124 6.16 -43.55 -29.87
CA GLU A 124 5.28 -43.72 -28.72
C GLU A 124 4.45 -42.46 -28.56
N TYR A 125 3.14 -42.63 -28.51
CA TYR A 125 2.16 -41.57 -28.31
C TYR A 125 1.57 -41.76 -26.93
N ASP A 126 1.63 -40.71 -26.10
CA ASP A 126 1.13 -40.73 -24.73
C ASP A 126 0.11 -39.62 -24.54
N ALA A 127 -0.97 -39.92 -23.83
CA ALA A 127 -1.93 -38.95 -23.35
C ALA A 127 -2.28 -39.27 -21.90
N GLY A 128 -2.36 -38.25 -21.04
CA GLY A 128 -2.57 -38.41 -19.62
C GLY A 128 -3.46 -37.33 -19.03
N LEU A 129 -4.28 -37.73 -18.08
CA LEU A 129 -4.93 -36.86 -17.11
C LEU A 129 -4.38 -37.21 -15.74
N GLU A 130 -3.82 -36.23 -15.04
CA GLU A 130 -3.21 -36.42 -13.73
C GLU A 130 -3.87 -35.51 -12.70
N LEU A 131 -4.39 -36.11 -11.63
CA LEU A 131 -4.84 -35.45 -10.42
C LEU A 131 -3.75 -35.55 -9.37
N SER A 132 -3.26 -34.41 -8.87
CA SER A 132 -2.28 -34.34 -7.79
C SER A 132 -2.84 -33.55 -6.62
N TYR A 133 -2.64 -34.05 -5.40
CA TYR A 133 -3.11 -33.41 -4.17
C TYR A 133 -2.15 -33.65 -3.00
N GLU A 134 -1.69 -32.59 -2.35
CA GLU A 134 -0.90 -32.68 -1.12
C GLU A 134 -1.82 -32.63 0.12
N LEU A 135 -1.76 -33.66 0.96
CA LEU A 135 -2.47 -33.71 2.22
C LEU A 135 -1.69 -32.91 3.28
N ASP A 136 -2.13 -31.69 3.51
CA ASP A 136 -1.46 -30.74 4.41
C ASP A 136 -1.77 -30.97 5.90
N PHE A 137 -1.36 -32.12 6.45
CA PHE A 137 -1.60 -32.48 7.86
C PHE A 137 -0.92 -31.54 8.86
N PHE A 138 0.29 -31.07 8.54
CA PHE A 138 1.11 -30.22 9.40
C PHE A 138 0.98 -28.72 9.09
N GLY A 139 0.10 -28.36 8.15
CA GLY A 139 -0.26 -26.98 7.85
C GLY A 139 0.83 -26.19 7.12
N LYS A 140 1.70 -26.82 6.34
CA LYS A 140 2.72 -26.15 5.50
C LYS A 140 2.04 -25.21 4.50
N LEU A 141 1.19 -25.75 3.62
CA LEU A 141 0.51 -24.98 2.58
C LEU A 141 -0.52 -24.02 3.18
N LYS A 142 -1.20 -24.43 4.24
CA LYS A 142 -2.09 -23.58 5.04
C LYS A 142 -1.35 -22.36 5.59
N ASN A 143 -0.17 -22.54 6.17
CA ASN A 143 0.61 -21.44 6.74
C ASN A 143 1.20 -20.52 5.65
N MET A 144 1.57 -21.06 4.49
CA MET A 144 1.97 -20.23 3.34
C MET A 144 0.81 -19.35 2.85
N SER A 145 -0.39 -19.94 2.70
CA SER A 145 -1.62 -19.18 2.38
C SER A 145 -1.98 -18.17 3.47
N ASP A 146 -1.87 -18.54 4.75
CA ASP A 146 -2.09 -17.63 5.88
C ASP A 146 -1.10 -16.45 5.86
N ALA A 147 0.17 -16.67 5.50
CA ALA A 147 1.18 -15.62 5.37
C ALA A 147 0.82 -14.62 4.26
N ASP A 148 0.47 -15.11 3.06
CA ASP A 148 0.05 -14.24 1.96
C ASP A 148 -1.27 -13.51 2.24
N ARG A 149 -2.18 -14.11 3.03
CA ARG A 149 -3.35 -13.42 3.54
C ARG A 149 -2.99 -12.24 4.43
N GLN A 150 -2.02 -12.41 5.33
CA GLN A 150 -1.55 -11.29 6.17
C GLN A 150 -0.84 -10.23 5.33
N ASN A 151 -0.06 -10.61 4.31
CA ASN A 151 0.55 -9.66 3.37
C ASN A 151 -0.52 -8.86 2.60
N TYR A 152 -1.62 -9.51 2.20
CA TYR A 152 -2.78 -8.83 1.63
C TYR A 152 -3.38 -7.81 2.62
N PHE A 153 -3.62 -8.17 3.89
CA PHE A 153 -4.09 -7.21 4.89
C PHE A 153 -3.10 -6.07 5.17
N ALA A 154 -1.80 -6.36 5.21
CA ALA A 154 -0.76 -5.33 5.30
C ALA A 154 -0.85 -4.35 4.13
N SER A 155 -1.06 -4.84 2.90
CA SER A 155 -1.24 -3.99 1.72
C SER A 155 -2.48 -3.09 1.80
N GLU A 156 -3.58 -3.56 2.42
CA GLU A 156 -4.77 -2.74 2.64
C GLU A 156 -4.51 -1.58 3.60
N GLU A 157 -3.72 -1.80 4.65
CA GLU A 157 -3.31 -0.75 5.58
C GLU A 157 -2.30 0.21 4.92
N ALA A 158 -1.36 -0.29 4.12
CA ALA A 158 -0.47 0.55 3.30
C ALA A 158 -1.26 1.49 2.36
N ARG A 159 -2.34 1.00 1.74
CA ARG A 159 -3.24 1.83 0.93
C ARG A 159 -3.93 2.92 1.76
N ARG A 160 -4.31 2.61 3.01
CA ARG A 160 -4.90 3.61 3.92
C ARG A 160 -3.86 4.65 4.35
N ASP A 161 -2.60 4.25 4.53
CA ASP A 161 -1.50 5.19 4.81
C ASP A 161 -1.30 6.18 3.64
N VAL A 162 -1.23 5.67 2.41
CA VAL A 162 -1.14 6.51 1.19
C VAL A 162 -2.33 7.45 1.08
N HIS A 163 -3.54 7.01 1.46
CA HIS A 163 -4.74 7.86 1.48
C HIS A 163 -4.57 9.04 2.46
N ILE A 164 -4.20 8.80 3.72
CA ILE A 164 -4.05 9.89 4.70
C ILE A 164 -2.88 10.82 4.36
N LEU A 165 -1.78 10.28 3.82
CA LEU A 165 -0.64 11.06 3.35
C LEU A 165 -1.02 11.95 2.16
N LEU A 166 -1.82 11.43 1.21
CA LEU A 166 -2.32 12.23 0.09
C LEU A 166 -3.19 13.40 0.57
N VAL A 167 -4.09 13.16 1.53
CA VAL A 167 -4.90 14.23 2.14
C VAL A 167 -4.02 15.31 2.75
N SER A 168 -2.98 14.91 3.49
CA SER A 168 -2.01 15.83 4.08
C SER A 168 -1.23 16.62 3.02
N ASN A 169 -0.70 15.94 2.00
CA ASN A 169 0.10 16.55 0.94
C ASN A 169 -0.70 17.55 0.11
N VAL A 170 -1.94 17.20 -0.30
CA VAL A 170 -2.82 18.14 -1.03
C VAL A 170 -3.08 19.39 -0.20
N SER A 171 -3.32 19.23 1.10
CA SER A 171 -3.57 20.35 2.01
C SER A 171 -2.34 21.24 2.15
N GLN A 172 -1.15 20.66 2.33
CA GLN A 172 0.12 21.41 2.40
C GLN A 172 0.44 22.13 1.09
N SER A 173 0.20 21.50 -0.07
CA SER A 173 0.38 22.13 -1.38
C SER A 173 -0.59 23.29 -1.59
N TYR A 174 -1.86 23.14 -1.18
CA TYR A 174 -2.83 24.24 -1.23
C TYR A 174 -2.41 25.42 -0.35
N PHE A 175 -2.04 25.19 0.91
CA PHE A 175 -1.61 26.29 1.78
C PHE A 175 -0.29 26.92 1.33
N SER A 176 0.62 26.16 0.73
CA SER A 176 1.82 26.70 0.08
C SER A 176 1.47 27.60 -1.11
N GLN A 177 0.47 27.23 -1.91
CA GLN A 177 -0.04 28.06 -3.01
C GLN A 177 -0.62 29.38 -2.49
N GLN A 178 -1.47 29.33 -1.46
CA GLN A 178 -2.06 30.53 -0.87
C GLN A 178 -1.01 31.44 -0.21
N LEU A 179 0.02 30.85 0.42
CA LEU A 179 1.18 31.59 0.93
C LEU A 179 1.91 32.33 -0.20
N ALA A 180 2.14 31.69 -1.34
CA ALA A 180 2.79 32.31 -2.49
C ALA A 180 1.96 33.47 -3.06
N TYR A 181 0.63 33.33 -3.13
CA TYR A 181 -0.27 34.42 -3.50
C TYR A 181 -0.14 35.63 -2.55
N GLU A 182 -0.21 35.40 -1.24
CA GLU A 182 -0.12 36.49 -0.26
C GLU A 182 1.24 37.19 -0.29
N GLN A 183 2.34 36.45 -0.44
CA GLN A 183 3.67 37.03 -0.58
C GLN A 183 3.78 37.89 -1.84
N LEU A 184 3.20 37.44 -2.96
CA LEU A 184 3.17 38.21 -4.19
C LEU A 184 2.31 39.48 -4.04
N ARG A 185 1.16 39.40 -3.37
CA ARG A 185 0.30 40.55 -3.07
C ARG A 185 1.04 41.59 -2.23
N ILE A 186 1.67 41.17 -1.13
CA ILE A 186 2.43 42.05 -0.25
C ILE A 186 3.62 42.68 -0.99
N ALA A 187 4.32 41.94 -1.86
CA ALA A 187 5.42 42.48 -2.65
C ALA A 187 4.94 43.56 -3.64
N ARG A 188 3.78 43.36 -4.28
CA ARG A 188 3.15 44.37 -5.17
C ARG A 188 2.70 45.62 -4.42
N GLU A 189 2.12 45.46 -3.23
CA GLU A 189 1.75 46.59 -2.36
C GLU A 189 3.00 47.36 -1.90
N THR A 190 4.07 46.65 -1.55
CA THR A 190 5.37 47.24 -1.17
C THR A 190 5.98 48.02 -2.32
N LEU A 191 5.92 47.50 -3.56
CA LEU A 191 6.38 48.21 -4.75
C LEU A 191 5.62 49.53 -4.93
N LYS A 192 4.29 49.50 -4.78
CA LYS A 192 3.45 50.71 -4.88
C LYS A 192 3.84 51.75 -3.81
N ASN A 193 4.11 51.31 -2.59
CA ASN A 193 4.56 52.20 -1.51
C ASN A 193 5.93 52.83 -1.84
N TYR A 194 6.90 52.05 -2.33
CA TYR A 194 8.21 52.59 -2.72
C TYR A 194 8.14 53.52 -3.93
N GLN A 195 7.25 53.28 -4.89
CA GLN A 195 7.00 54.20 -5.99
C GLN A 195 6.48 55.56 -5.50
N GLN A 196 5.57 55.55 -4.52
CA GLN A 196 5.07 56.78 -3.90
C GLN A 196 6.17 57.51 -3.11
N SER A 197 6.99 56.78 -2.36
CA SER A 197 8.15 57.37 -1.66
C SER A 197 9.17 57.97 -2.62
N TYR A 198 9.47 57.29 -3.73
CA TYR A 198 10.35 57.80 -4.78
C TYR A 198 9.82 59.10 -5.39
N ALA A 199 8.54 59.14 -5.78
CA ALA A 199 7.91 60.35 -6.33
C ALA A 199 7.93 61.53 -5.33
N PHE A 200 7.76 61.25 -4.03
CA PHE A 200 7.87 62.27 -2.99
C PHE A 200 9.30 62.81 -2.85
N VAL A 201 10.31 61.94 -2.83
CA VAL A 201 11.73 62.33 -2.76
C VAL A 201 12.16 63.09 -4.02
N GLU A 202 11.67 62.68 -5.19
CA GLU A 202 11.89 63.38 -6.46
C GLU A 202 11.37 64.82 -6.40
N GLN A 203 10.15 65.04 -5.89
CA GLN A 203 9.61 66.39 -5.70
C GLN A 203 10.46 67.24 -4.75
N GLN A 204 10.93 66.66 -3.63
CA GLN A 204 11.82 67.35 -2.69
C GLN A 204 13.18 67.70 -3.31
N LEU A 205 13.68 66.90 -4.25
CA LEU A 205 14.96 67.16 -4.92
C LEU A 205 14.85 68.36 -5.85
N VAL A 206 13.75 68.47 -6.59
CA VAL A 206 13.45 69.61 -7.48
C VAL A 206 13.35 70.93 -6.69
N THR A 207 12.92 70.88 -5.42
CA THR A 207 12.89 72.05 -4.53
C THR A 207 14.16 72.24 -3.70
N GLY A 208 15.21 71.44 -3.94
CA GLY A 208 16.50 71.52 -3.22
C GLY A 208 16.44 71.08 -1.75
N SER A 209 15.38 70.38 -1.34
CA SER A 209 15.12 69.96 0.05
C SER A 209 15.68 68.57 0.39
N THR A 210 16.28 67.87 -0.56
CA THR A 210 16.97 66.58 -0.36
C THR A 210 18.17 66.44 -1.31
N ASN A 211 18.84 65.28 -1.32
CA ASN A 211 20.03 65.00 -2.12
C ASN A 211 19.85 63.81 -3.08
N VAL A 212 20.76 63.68 -4.05
CA VAL A 212 20.73 62.61 -5.07
C VAL A 212 20.89 61.22 -4.47
N LEU A 213 21.63 61.09 -3.35
CA LEU A 213 21.79 59.80 -2.67
C LEU A 213 20.45 59.26 -2.17
N ALA A 214 19.58 60.10 -1.59
CA ALA A 214 18.24 59.71 -1.15
C ALA A 214 17.35 59.25 -2.32
N LEU A 215 17.46 59.92 -3.48
CA LEU A 215 16.72 59.54 -4.68
C LEU A 215 17.17 58.16 -5.21
N GLU A 216 18.48 57.92 -5.31
CA GLU A 216 19.02 56.65 -5.78
C GLU A 216 18.78 55.50 -4.78
N GLN A 217 18.78 55.78 -3.47
CA GLN A 217 18.35 54.81 -2.46
C GLN A 217 16.88 54.39 -2.67
N ALA A 218 15.98 55.34 -2.87
CA ALA A 218 14.57 55.06 -3.15
C ALA A 218 14.39 54.27 -4.46
N ARG A 219 15.16 54.62 -5.50
CA ARG A 219 15.19 53.88 -6.77
C ARG A 219 15.68 52.44 -6.60
N GLY A 220 16.74 52.23 -5.81
CA GLY A 220 17.29 50.91 -5.51
C GLY A 220 16.25 49.98 -4.84
N GLN A 221 15.42 50.51 -3.94
CA GLN A 221 14.34 49.74 -3.29
C GLN A 221 13.23 49.31 -4.26
N ILE A 222 12.93 50.13 -5.28
CA ILE A 222 11.99 49.77 -6.33
C ILE A 222 12.51 48.57 -7.12
N GLU A 223 13.77 48.62 -7.57
CA GLU A 223 14.34 47.54 -8.38
C GLU A 223 14.55 46.24 -7.57
N SER A 224 14.95 46.33 -6.29
CA SER A 224 15.03 45.15 -5.42
C SER A 224 13.65 44.49 -5.22
N THR A 225 12.60 45.30 -5.04
CA THR A 225 11.23 44.80 -4.89
C THR A 225 10.69 44.19 -6.18
N ARG A 226 11.04 44.74 -7.35
CA ARG A 226 10.70 44.13 -8.65
C ARG A 226 11.35 42.75 -8.81
N ALA A 227 12.60 42.59 -8.40
CA ALA A 227 13.26 41.28 -8.40
C ALA A 227 12.55 40.29 -7.45
N GLU A 228 12.12 40.75 -6.27
CA GLU A 228 11.34 39.95 -5.34
C GLU A 228 9.99 39.54 -5.93
N ILE A 229 9.27 40.44 -6.62
CA ILE A 229 8.02 40.10 -7.32
C ILE A 229 8.26 38.98 -8.34
N ALA A 230 9.28 39.09 -9.18
CA ALA A 230 9.60 38.06 -10.17
C ALA A 230 9.90 36.70 -9.51
N LYS A 231 10.59 36.71 -8.36
CA LYS A 231 10.80 35.51 -7.54
C LYS A 231 9.48 34.91 -7.04
N ARG A 232 8.57 35.73 -6.50
CA ARG A 232 7.26 35.26 -6.00
C ARG A 232 6.35 34.75 -7.10
N GLU A 233 6.44 35.30 -8.31
CA GLU A 233 5.76 34.75 -9.49
C GLU A 233 6.29 33.36 -9.83
N GLY A 234 7.60 33.14 -9.70
CA GLY A 234 8.22 31.82 -9.81
C GLY A 234 7.76 30.84 -8.73
N ASP A 235 7.77 31.25 -7.46
CA ASP A 235 7.32 30.45 -6.31
C ASP A 235 5.85 30.01 -6.50
N LEU A 236 4.98 30.93 -6.94
CA LEU A 236 3.57 30.66 -7.23
C LEU A 236 3.42 29.65 -8.38
N ALA A 237 4.19 29.80 -9.45
CA ALA A 237 4.17 28.84 -10.56
C ALA A 237 4.62 27.43 -10.10
N GLN A 238 5.65 27.34 -9.25
CA GLN A 238 6.08 26.06 -8.66
C GLN A 238 5.02 25.44 -7.76
N ALA A 239 4.38 26.24 -6.90
CA ALA A 239 3.29 25.76 -6.04
C ALA A 239 2.10 25.26 -6.86
N ASN A 240 1.75 25.94 -7.96
CA ASN A 240 0.71 25.50 -8.89
C ASN A 240 1.05 24.16 -9.55
N ASN A 241 2.28 23.99 -10.02
CA ASN A 241 2.73 22.73 -10.64
C ASN A 241 2.72 21.58 -9.63
N ALA A 242 3.20 21.81 -8.41
CA ALA A 242 3.19 20.83 -7.34
C ALA A 242 1.75 20.42 -6.96
N LEU A 243 0.84 21.39 -6.89
CA LEU A 243 -0.57 21.13 -6.61
C LEU A 243 -1.22 20.28 -7.73
N GLN A 244 -0.98 20.61 -9.00
CA GLN A 244 -1.49 19.80 -10.12
C GLN A 244 -0.95 18.36 -10.10
N LEU A 245 0.31 18.18 -9.75
CA LEU A 245 0.92 16.85 -9.61
C LEU A 245 0.19 16.01 -8.57
N VAL A 246 -0.04 16.54 -7.37
CA VAL A 246 -0.72 15.79 -6.29
C VAL A 246 -2.21 15.59 -6.58
N LEU A 247 -2.86 16.51 -7.29
CA LEU A 247 -4.25 16.34 -7.75
C LEU A 247 -4.38 15.26 -8.83
N GLY A 248 -3.36 15.07 -9.66
CA GLY A 248 -3.43 14.20 -10.83
C GLY A 248 -4.30 14.76 -11.96
N THR A 249 -4.59 16.07 -11.94
CA THR A 249 -5.36 16.79 -12.97
C THR A 249 -4.74 18.16 -13.26
N TYR A 250 -4.98 18.69 -14.46
CA TYR A 250 -4.43 19.97 -14.93
C TYR A 250 -5.55 21.02 -15.15
N ARG A 251 -6.60 20.98 -14.32
CA ARG A 251 -7.70 21.95 -14.39
C ARG A 251 -7.28 23.30 -13.81
N ALA A 252 -8.15 24.30 -14.01
CA ALA A 252 -7.98 25.61 -13.41
C ALA A 252 -7.87 25.48 -11.89
N LEU A 253 -6.79 26.03 -11.32
CA LEU A 253 -6.50 26.02 -9.90
C LEU A 253 -7.29 27.12 -9.17
N PRO A 254 -7.44 27.02 -7.84
CA PRO A 254 -8.03 28.10 -7.05
C PRO A 254 -7.25 29.38 -7.24
N SER A 255 -7.97 30.50 -7.39
CA SER A 255 -7.40 31.83 -7.36
C SER A 255 -6.93 32.20 -5.95
N GLU A 256 -6.23 33.33 -5.86
CA GLU A 256 -5.90 33.99 -4.59
C GLU A 256 -7.14 34.09 -3.70
N LYS A 257 -7.02 33.61 -2.46
CA LYS A 257 -8.02 33.75 -1.43
C LYS A 257 -7.32 34.25 -0.17
N GLY A 258 -7.70 35.45 0.28
CA GLY A 258 -7.18 36.00 1.53
C GLY A 258 -7.41 35.04 2.69
N MET A 259 -6.34 34.47 3.24
CA MET A 259 -6.39 33.61 4.42
C MET A 259 -6.64 34.48 5.66
N LYS A 260 -7.70 34.17 6.41
CA LYS A 260 -8.14 34.96 7.57
C LYS A 260 -7.93 34.24 8.90
N GLY A 261 -7.39 33.03 8.87
CA GLY A 261 -7.29 32.15 10.04
C GLY A 261 -8.61 31.41 10.27
N GLY A 262 -8.52 30.15 10.69
CA GLY A 262 -9.68 29.28 10.91
C GLY A 262 -10.04 28.38 9.72
N GLU A 263 -9.17 28.28 8.72
CA GLU A 263 -9.31 27.36 7.58
C GLU A 263 -9.21 25.87 8.01
N ILE A 264 -8.63 25.63 9.19
CA ILE A 264 -8.46 24.33 9.83
C ILE A 264 -9.06 24.39 11.23
N ALA A 265 -9.83 23.36 11.59
CA ALA A 265 -10.29 23.16 12.95
C ALA A 265 -9.14 22.60 13.82
N PRO A 266 -8.67 23.32 14.85
CA PRO A 266 -7.56 22.84 15.66
C PRO A 266 -7.94 21.57 16.42
N VAL A 267 -7.06 20.57 16.35
CA VAL A 267 -7.24 19.33 17.11
C VAL A 267 -7.11 19.62 18.60
N LYS A 268 -8.16 19.31 19.37
CA LYS A 268 -8.14 19.42 20.84
C LYS A 268 -7.76 18.05 21.41
N LEU A 269 -6.49 17.92 21.80
CA LEU A 269 -5.97 16.70 22.39
C LEU A 269 -6.14 16.72 23.91
N PRO A 270 -6.57 15.62 24.55
CA PRO A 270 -6.58 15.54 25.99
C PRO A 270 -5.15 15.53 26.55
N PRO A 271 -4.90 16.15 27.72
CA PRO A 271 -3.56 16.25 28.29
C PRO A 271 -2.95 14.88 28.69
N ASN A 272 -3.80 13.87 28.90
CA ASN A 272 -3.43 12.49 29.23
C ASN A 272 -3.61 11.53 28.04
N LEU A 273 -3.46 12.02 26.79
CA LEU A 273 -3.59 11.18 25.61
C LEU A 273 -2.63 9.98 25.68
N SER A 274 -3.22 8.80 25.61
CA SER A 274 -2.46 7.55 25.61
C SER A 274 -1.76 7.34 24.28
N SER A 275 -0.51 6.86 24.31
CA SER A 275 0.23 6.45 23.12
C SER A 275 -0.40 5.26 22.39
N GLN A 276 -1.37 4.56 23.00
CA GLN A 276 -2.15 3.51 22.36
C GLN A 276 -2.91 4.00 21.12
N ILE A 277 -3.15 5.31 20.99
CA ILE A 277 -3.72 5.86 19.74
C ILE A 277 -2.81 5.64 18.53
N LEU A 278 -1.49 5.50 18.72
CA LEU A 278 -0.57 5.20 17.63
C LEU A 278 -0.86 3.84 16.99
N LEU A 279 -1.47 2.91 17.74
CA LEU A 279 -1.91 1.61 17.21
C LEU A 279 -3.07 1.74 16.21
N GLN A 280 -3.70 2.92 16.12
CA GLN A 280 -4.71 3.21 15.10
C GLN A 280 -4.11 3.70 13.77
N ARG A 281 -2.79 3.94 13.72
CA ARG A 281 -2.15 4.39 12.48
C ARG A 281 -2.02 3.21 11.49
N PRO A 282 -2.33 3.42 10.20
CA PRO A 282 -2.25 2.35 9.21
C PRO A 282 -0.83 1.77 9.04
N ASP A 283 0.22 2.57 9.12
CA ASP A 283 1.61 2.11 9.06
C ASP A 283 1.97 1.14 10.21
N ILE A 284 1.42 1.35 11.41
CA ILE A 284 1.60 0.44 12.56
C ILE A 284 0.77 -0.84 12.39
N MET A 285 -0.45 -0.73 11.85
CA MET A 285 -1.27 -1.91 11.54
C MET A 285 -0.65 -2.75 10.43
N GLU A 286 -0.06 -2.12 9.40
CA GLU A 286 0.72 -2.79 8.35
C GLU A 286 1.86 -3.62 8.97
N ALA A 287 2.65 -3.01 9.85
CA ALA A 287 3.72 -3.71 10.57
C ALA A 287 3.21 -4.86 11.44
N GLU A 288 2.04 -4.71 12.08
CA GLU A 288 1.40 -5.79 12.85
C GLU A 288 1.02 -6.98 11.95
N TYR A 289 0.46 -6.73 10.76
CA TYR A 289 0.15 -7.79 9.80
C TYR A 289 1.42 -8.45 9.22
N GLN A 290 2.46 -7.68 8.93
CA GLN A 290 3.75 -8.23 8.49
C GLN A 290 4.37 -9.16 9.55
N LEU A 291 4.25 -8.81 10.84
CA LEU A 291 4.68 -9.69 11.93
C LEU A 291 3.87 -11.01 11.95
N LYS A 292 2.54 -10.93 11.78
CA LYS A 292 1.69 -12.14 11.68
C LYS A 292 2.03 -12.99 10.44
N ALA A 293 2.43 -12.37 9.33
CA ALA A 293 2.90 -13.09 8.15
C ALA A 293 4.20 -13.86 8.46
N ALA A 294 5.12 -13.23 9.20
CA ALA A 294 6.35 -13.89 9.65
C ALA A 294 6.07 -15.06 10.61
N ASP A 295 5.11 -14.92 11.53
CA ASP A 295 4.68 -16.01 12.40
C ASP A 295 4.13 -17.20 11.58
N ALA A 296 3.30 -16.94 10.57
CA ALA A 296 2.82 -17.99 9.66
C ALA A 296 3.98 -18.68 8.92
N ASN A 297 4.97 -17.91 8.42
CA ASN A 297 6.17 -18.48 7.78
C ASN A 297 6.99 -19.39 8.71
N ILE A 298 7.06 -19.09 10.02
CA ILE A 298 7.67 -19.99 11.01
C ILE A 298 6.93 -21.34 11.04
N GLY A 299 5.59 -21.32 10.96
CA GLY A 299 4.77 -22.52 10.90
C GLY A 299 5.05 -23.36 9.64
N ALA A 300 5.15 -22.72 8.48
CA ALA A 300 5.50 -23.39 7.23
C ALA A 300 6.91 -24.01 7.27
N ALA A 301 7.88 -23.29 7.84
CA ALA A 301 9.26 -23.78 8.00
C ALA A 301 9.34 -24.96 9.00
N ARG A 302 8.60 -24.91 10.11
CA ARG A 302 8.52 -26.02 11.07
C ARG A 302 7.89 -27.26 10.44
N ALA A 303 6.87 -27.08 9.61
CA ALA A 303 6.21 -28.18 8.91
C ALA A 303 7.14 -28.92 7.93
N ALA A 304 8.19 -28.27 7.42
CA ALA A 304 9.17 -28.88 6.52
C ALA A 304 10.03 -29.99 7.19
N PHE A 305 10.07 -30.06 8.53
CA PHE A 305 10.72 -31.16 9.25
C PHE A 305 9.83 -32.40 9.40
N PHE A 306 8.55 -32.31 9.01
CA PHE A 306 7.61 -33.41 9.08
C PHE A 306 7.41 -34.07 7.71
N PRO A 307 6.91 -35.32 7.67
CA PRO A 307 6.63 -35.97 6.42
C PRO A 307 5.56 -35.24 5.60
N SER A 308 5.76 -35.13 4.29
CA SER A 308 4.73 -34.69 3.34
C SER A 308 4.06 -35.91 2.72
N ILE A 309 2.72 -35.84 2.57
CA ILE A 309 1.94 -36.92 1.96
C ILE A 309 1.27 -36.36 0.71
N THR A 310 1.61 -36.92 -0.44
CA THR A 310 1.02 -36.57 -1.74
C THR A 310 0.21 -37.74 -2.28
N LEU A 311 -0.94 -37.42 -2.86
CA LEU A 311 -1.83 -38.35 -3.53
C LEU A 311 -1.84 -38.00 -5.01
N THR A 312 -1.30 -38.90 -5.83
CA THR A 312 -1.37 -38.79 -7.28
C THR A 312 -2.28 -39.89 -7.82
N SER A 313 -3.21 -39.53 -8.68
CA SER A 313 -4.04 -40.49 -9.41
C SER A 313 -4.19 -40.01 -10.84
N GLY A 314 -4.20 -40.94 -11.79
CA GLY A 314 -4.27 -40.54 -13.19
C GLY A 314 -4.91 -41.59 -14.07
N LEU A 315 -5.32 -41.11 -15.24
CA LEU A 315 -5.69 -41.91 -16.39
C LEU A 315 -4.61 -41.65 -17.45
N SER A 316 -4.01 -42.70 -17.97
CA SER A 316 -3.04 -42.59 -19.07
C SER A 316 -3.44 -43.49 -20.21
N ALA A 317 -3.01 -43.14 -21.42
CA ALA A 317 -3.08 -44.00 -22.58
C ALA A 317 -1.77 -43.90 -23.32
N SER A 318 -1.25 -45.05 -23.76
CA SER A 318 -0.02 -45.12 -24.54
C SER A 318 -0.23 -46.04 -25.75
N SER A 319 0.34 -45.66 -26.90
CA SER A 319 0.25 -46.45 -28.14
C SER A 319 1.42 -46.19 -29.07
N THR A 320 1.77 -47.18 -29.90
CA THR A 320 2.71 -47.03 -31.02
C THR A 320 2.07 -46.41 -32.28
N GLU A 321 0.75 -46.23 -32.29
CA GLU A 321 0.02 -45.56 -33.37
C GLU A 321 -1.01 -44.57 -32.81
N LEU A 322 -1.10 -43.37 -33.40
CA LEU A 322 -2.06 -42.35 -32.96
C LEU A 322 -3.52 -42.81 -33.08
N SER A 323 -3.82 -43.61 -34.11
CA SER A 323 -5.16 -44.16 -34.40
C SER A 323 -5.70 -45.03 -33.25
N SER A 324 -4.83 -45.72 -32.53
CA SER A 324 -5.20 -46.62 -31.44
C SER A 324 -5.04 -46.01 -30.05
N LEU A 325 -4.61 -44.74 -29.94
CA LEU A 325 -4.32 -44.07 -28.67
C LEU A 325 -5.52 -44.02 -27.70
N PHE A 326 -6.73 -43.80 -28.20
CA PHE A 326 -7.94 -43.73 -27.37
C PHE A 326 -8.84 -44.97 -27.49
N THR A 327 -8.26 -46.13 -27.80
CA THR A 327 -8.98 -47.40 -27.84
C THR A 327 -9.05 -48.05 -26.46
N SER A 328 -9.98 -48.99 -26.25
CA SER A 328 -10.18 -49.61 -24.93
C SER A 328 -8.99 -50.44 -24.42
N GLY A 329 -8.02 -50.75 -25.30
CA GLY A 329 -6.82 -51.53 -24.96
C GLY A 329 -5.58 -50.72 -24.59
N SER A 330 -5.57 -49.41 -24.88
CA SER A 330 -4.41 -48.53 -24.63
C SER A 330 -4.48 -47.76 -23.30
N GLY A 331 -5.66 -47.73 -22.66
CA GLY A 331 -5.91 -46.99 -21.43
C GLY A 331 -5.46 -47.73 -20.15
N MET A 332 -4.92 -46.97 -19.21
CA MET A 332 -4.47 -47.40 -17.89
C MET A 332 -4.95 -46.39 -16.84
N TRP A 333 -5.16 -46.86 -15.61
CA TRP A 333 -5.41 -46.00 -14.45
C TRP A 333 -4.35 -46.26 -13.38
N ASN A 334 -4.02 -45.25 -12.60
CA ASN A 334 -3.08 -45.36 -11.49
C ASN A 334 -3.57 -44.60 -10.25
N PHE A 335 -3.13 -45.07 -9.09
CA PHE A 335 -3.32 -44.41 -7.80
C PHE A 335 -2.06 -44.67 -6.97
N ILE A 336 -1.30 -43.60 -6.71
CA ILE A 336 0.03 -43.63 -6.12
C ILE A 336 0.04 -42.68 -4.91
N PRO A 337 -0.22 -43.18 -3.69
CA PRO A 337 0.06 -42.42 -2.48
C PRO A 337 1.58 -42.43 -2.22
N LYS A 338 2.16 -41.27 -1.99
CA LYS A 338 3.59 -41.11 -1.67
C LYS A 338 3.73 -40.39 -0.34
N ILE A 339 4.63 -40.88 0.50
CA ILE A 339 5.08 -40.19 1.71
C ILE A 339 6.58 -39.91 1.56
N GLU A 340 6.97 -38.66 1.76
CA GLU A 340 8.37 -38.25 1.80
C GLU A 340 8.73 -37.88 3.24
N ILE A 341 9.82 -38.44 3.76
CA ILE A 341 10.35 -38.15 5.08
C ILE A 341 11.70 -37.44 4.87
N PRO A 342 11.87 -36.21 5.39
CA PRO A 342 13.10 -35.41 5.23
C PRO A 342 14.38 -36.10 5.72
#